data_AF-A0AA41U627-F1
#
_entry.id   AF-A0AA41U627-F1
#
_cell.length_a   1.000
_cell.length_b   1.000
_cell.length_c   1.000
_cell.angle_alpha   90.00
_cell.angle_beta   90.00
_cell.angle_gamma   90.00
#
_symmetry.space_group_name_H-M   'P 1'
#
loop_
_entity.id
_entity.type
_entity.pdbx_description
1 polymer ?
#
loop_
_entity_poly.entity_id
_entity_poly.type
_entity_poly.pdbx_seq_one_letter_code
_entity_poly.pdbx_strand_id
1 'polypeptide(L)'
;MPADLAGLAELAEQAGPAGRPAGFGSGSTRAQQHPDTADGVHLHGGTTQTGGAPYFGAPDDEADGDGGHTAYLPVADPGVRPAPAAQERPVTGDHGNGTAQPQQPKKSRAGRNLPAAIGVALLLGGAIVGSLLTVPVIFVGIVLAAVLVGLWEFSGALGRARTAPGGPGPVRLPLIPLAVGAVAMLIAAYERGPEGLGIATALTALAVMVWRMTEGPEDYLRDMATGVFAAFYLPFLAGFAVLMLAADDGAKRVLAFMIVVVCSDTGAYAAGVAFGKHKMAPKISPGKTWEGFAGAVATCAVAGALCLTLLLDGQWWQGALLGAAVAATAALGDLVESMIKRDLGVKDMGDLLPGHGGLMDRLDSLLASAPVVWLLLELYL
;
A
#
# COMPACT_ATOMS: atom_id res chain seq x y z
N MET A 1 10.35 32.20 -47.00
CA MET A 1 9.32 31.91 -48.02
C MET A 1 8.48 30.76 -47.51
N PRO A 2 7.18 30.93 -47.23
CA PRO A 2 6.32 29.84 -46.80
C PRO A 2 5.66 29.18 -48.03
N ALA A 3 5.75 27.86 -48.14
CA ALA A 3 5.03 27.07 -49.14
C ALA A 3 3.93 26.28 -48.44
N ASP A 4 2.72 26.80 -48.60
CA ASP A 4 1.52 26.11 -49.07
C ASP A 4 0.97 24.92 -48.26
N LEU A 5 0.14 25.26 -47.27
CA LEU A 5 -0.75 24.34 -46.53
C LEU A 5 -2.13 24.19 -47.20
N ALA A 6 -2.34 24.68 -48.43
CA ALA A 6 -3.65 24.61 -49.10
C ALA A 6 -3.94 23.26 -49.78
N GLY A 7 -2.93 22.41 -50.02
CA GLY A 7 -3.09 21.15 -50.76
C GLY A 7 -3.55 19.92 -49.96
N LEU A 8 -3.61 20.00 -48.62
CA LEU A 8 -3.97 18.84 -47.77
C LEU A 8 -5.46 18.82 -47.38
N ALA A 9 -6.19 19.92 -47.57
CA ALA A 9 -7.64 19.98 -47.33
C ALA A 9 -8.47 19.39 -48.49
N GLU A 10 -7.91 19.33 -49.70
CA GLU A 10 -8.62 18.88 -50.91
C GLU A 10 -8.65 17.35 -51.09
N LEU A 11 -7.86 16.59 -50.31
CA LEU A 11 -7.83 15.13 -50.34
C LEU A 11 -8.82 14.46 -49.36
N ALA A 12 -9.46 15.23 -48.46
CA ALA A 12 -10.43 14.71 -47.49
C ALA A 12 -11.89 14.78 -47.97
N GLU A 13 -12.17 15.47 -49.08
CA GLU A 13 -13.55 15.74 -49.55
C GLU A 13 -14.01 14.79 -50.70
N GLN A 14 -13.18 13.85 -51.13
CA GLN A 14 -13.51 12.90 -52.22
C GLN A 14 -13.89 11.47 -51.77
N ALA A 15 -14.04 11.22 -50.47
CA ALA A 15 -14.50 9.91 -49.95
C ALA A 15 -15.99 9.94 -49.57
N GLY A 16 -16.87 9.87 -50.58
CA GLY A 16 -18.31 9.63 -50.39
C GLY A 16 -18.64 8.22 -49.87
N PRO A 17 -19.86 8.00 -49.34
CA PRO A 17 -20.17 6.84 -48.51
C PRO A 17 -20.42 5.58 -49.35
N ALA A 18 -19.63 4.52 -49.10
CA ALA A 18 -19.82 3.22 -49.74
C ALA A 18 -20.87 2.38 -48.99
N GLY A 19 -21.78 1.79 -49.78
CA GLY A 19 -23.03 1.16 -49.39
C GLY A 19 -22.96 -0.05 -48.44
N ARG A 20 -24.05 -0.18 -47.67
CA ARG A 20 -24.49 -1.40 -46.97
C ARG A 20 -24.91 -2.49 -47.97
N PRO A 21 -24.70 -3.78 -47.66
CA PRO A 21 -25.54 -4.84 -48.21
C PRO A 21 -26.66 -5.27 -47.23
N ALA A 22 -27.86 -5.40 -47.77
CA ALA A 22 -29.00 -6.16 -47.24
C ALA A 22 -28.60 -7.64 -47.01
N GLY A 23 -29.09 -8.39 -46.04
CA GLY A 23 -30.50 -8.75 -45.80
C GLY A 23 -30.67 -10.26 -46.04
N PHE A 24 -30.76 -11.05 -44.97
CA PHE A 24 -31.28 -12.42 -44.90
C PHE A 24 -31.78 -12.55 -43.44
N GLY A 25 -33.03 -12.86 -43.11
CA GLY A 25 -34.05 -13.64 -43.79
C GLY A 25 -34.55 -14.64 -42.75
N SER A 26 -35.66 -14.30 -42.08
CA SER A 26 -36.29 -15.12 -41.03
C SER A 26 -36.80 -16.44 -41.58
N GLY A 27 -36.55 -17.53 -40.85
CA GLY A 27 -37.14 -18.84 -41.11
C GLY A 27 -37.56 -19.52 -39.81
N SER A 28 -38.78 -19.24 -39.36
CA SER A 28 -39.51 -20.06 -38.40
C SER A 28 -40.12 -21.25 -39.16
N THR A 29 -39.81 -22.49 -38.78
CA THR A 29 -40.81 -23.57 -38.77
C THR A 29 -40.36 -24.80 -37.96
N ARG A 30 -41.26 -25.19 -37.05
CA ARG A 30 -41.78 -26.55 -36.82
C ARG A 30 -41.23 -27.37 -35.64
N ALA A 31 -42.17 -27.57 -34.71
CA ALA A 31 -42.23 -28.57 -33.66
C ALA A 31 -42.45 -30.00 -34.19
N GLN A 32 -41.95 -30.99 -33.43
CA GLN A 32 -42.35 -32.41 -33.32
C GLN A 32 -41.53 -32.96 -32.12
N GLN A 33 -42.02 -33.07 -30.88
CA GLN A 33 -42.96 -34.02 -30.26
C GLN A 33 -42.71 -35.53 -30.51
N HIS A 34 -42.14 -36.18 -29.46
CA HIS A 34 -42.43 -37.50 -28.83
C HIS A 34 -42.21 -38.82 -29.64
N PRO A 35 -42.17 -40.03 -29.00
CA PRO A 35 -42.23 -40.38 -27.57
C PRO A 35 -41.28 -41.52 -27.06
N ASP A 36 -41.26 -41.65 -25.71
CA ASP A 36 -41.29 -42.84 -24.83
C ASP A 36 -40.43 -44.09 -25.07
N THR A 37 -39.70 -44.51 -24.02
CA THR A 37 -39.94 -45.72 -23.18
C THR A 37 -38.73 -45.88 -22.23
N ALA A 38 -38.86 -45.75 -20.90
CA ALA A 38 -39.51 -46.62 -19.91
C ALA A 38 -38.65 -47.83 -19.47
N ASP A 39 -38.76 -48.13 -18.18
CA ASP A 39 -38.19 -49.22 -17.37
C ASP A 39 -36.83 -48.92 -16.69
N GLY A 40 -36.66 -48.96 -15.37
CA GLY A 40 -37.55 -49.33 -14.28
C GLY A 40 -36.74 -49.79 -13.04
N VAL A 41 -37.10 -49.22 -11.87
CA VAL A 41 -37.23 -49.84 -10.51
C VAL A 41 -35.95 -50.46 -9.87
N HIS A 42 -35.47 -50.07 -8.68
CA HIS A 42 -36.02 -50.23 -7.29
C HIS A 42 -35.32 -49.22 -6.34
N LEU A 43 -36.01 -48.36 -5.56
CA LEU A 43 -36.77 -48.56 -4.31
C LEU A 43 -35.96 -48.87 -3.04
N HIS A 44 -35.79 -47.87 -2.17
CA HIS A 44 -36.21 -47.78 -0.74
C HIS A 44 -35.45 -46.61 -0.08
N GLY A 45 -36.03 -45.70 0.70
CA GLY A 45 -37.39 -45.56 1.18
C GLY A 45 -37.41 -44.45 2.25
N GLY A 46 -38.48 -43.64 2.24
CA GLY A 46 -39.10 -42.96 3.39
C GLY A 46 -38.30 -41.89 4.16
N THR A 47 -38.87 -40.76 4.59
CA THR A 47 -40.24 -40.28 4.47
C THR A 47 -40.25 -38.79 4.82
N THR A 48 -41.00 -38.01 4.01
CA THR A 48 -41.86 -36.84 4.34
C THR A 48 -41.29 -35.66 5.15
N GLN A 49 -41.18 -34.45 4.55
CA GLN A 49 -42.27 -33.46 4.29
C GLN A 49 -42.78 -32.84 5.60
N THR A 50 -43.06 -31.55 5.73
CA THR A 50 -43.45 -30.45 4.82
C THR A 50 -43.35 -29.18 5.71
N GLY A 51 -43.03 -27.97 5.29
CA GLY A 51 -43.41 -27.25 4.08
C GLY A 51 -44.02 -25.89 4.52
N GLY A 52 -43.68 -24.79 3.83
CA GLY A 52 -44.47 -23.56 3.84
C GLY A 52 -43.80 -22.31 4.42
N ALA A 53 -43.27 -21.47 3.54
CA ALA A 53 -43.29 -20.00 3.68
C ALA A 53 -44.49 -19.48 2.82
N PRO A 54 -44.78 -18.16 2.65
CA PRO A 54 -44.27 -16.92 3.26
C PRO A 54 -45.41 -15.89 3.60
N TYR A 55 -45.04 -14.62 3.87
CA TYR A 55 -45.75 -13.33 3.64
C TYR A 55 -46.16 -12.42 4.83
N PHE A 56 -45.52 -11.23 4.84
CA PHE A 56 -45.99 -9.84 5.05
C PHE A 56 -46.84 -9.40 6.26
N GLY A 57 -46.43 -8.27 6.85
CA GLY A 57 -47.33 -7.37 7.60
C GLY A 57 -46.59 -6.34 8.47
N ALA A 58 -46.28 -5.17 7.91
CA ALA A 58 -46.39 -3.87 8.61
C ALA A 58 -47.78 -3.29 8.20
N PRO A 59 -48.44 -2.35 8.93
CA PRO A 59 -47.80 -1.16 9.48
C PRO A 59 -48.45 -0.51 10.75
N ASP A 60 -47.82 0.61 11.16
CA ASP A 60 -48.36 1.85 11.75
C ASP A 60 -48.63 2.05 13.28
N ASP A 61 -48.20 3.26 13.68
CA ASP A 61 -48.69 4.19 14.71
C ASP A 61 -48.08 4.26 16.13
N GLU A 62 -47.24 5.30 16.26
CA GLU A 62 -47.31 6.44 17.20
C GLU A 62 -47.05 6.31 18.71
N ALA A 63 -46.23 7.29 19.14
CA ALA A 63 -46.26 8.06 20.39
C ALA A 63 -45.47 7.57 21.62
N ASP A 64 -44.42 8.35 21.90
CA ASP A 64 -44.03 8.95 23.18
C ASP A 64 -44.12 8.13 24.47
N GLY A 65 -42.98 8.01 25.16
CA GLY A 65 -42.97 7.55 26.56
C GLY A 65 -41.58 7.38 27.15
N ASP A 66 -41.12 8.44 27.79
CA ASP A 66 -40.03 8.53 28.77
C ASP A 66 -39.95 7.36 29.78
N GLY A 67 -38.72 7.05 30.25
CA GLY A 67 -38.52 6.40 31.56
C GLY A 67 -37.84 5.03 31.60
N GLY A 68 -36.56 5.04 31.98
CA GLY A 68 -35.97 4.09 32.94
C GLY A 68 -35.93 2.59 32.61
N HIS A 69 -34.79 2.12 32.09
CA HIS A 69 -34.49 0.69 32.07
C HIS A 69 -34.16 0.16 33.47
N THR A 70 -35.15 -0.47 34.08
CA THR A 70 -35.03 -1.34 35.27
C THR A 70 -34.29 -2.62 34.91
N ALA A 71 -33.26 -2.95 35.69
CA ALA A 71 -32.50 -4.19 35.57
C ALA A 71 -33.36 -5.42 35.91
N TYR A 72 -33.30 -6.45 35.06
CA TYR A 72 -33.86 -7.78 35.31
C TYR A 72 -33.07 -8.47 36.44
N LEU A 73 -33.73 -8.72 37.58
CA LEU A 73 -33.24 -9.65 38.60
C LEU A 73 -33.84 -11.04 38.33
N PRO A 74 -33.04 -12.12 38.25
CA PRO A 74 -33.59 -13.47 38.24
C PRO A 74 -34.03 -13.91 39.65
N VAL A 75 -35.14 -14.63 39.67
CA VAL A 75 -35.83 -15.22 40.82
C VAL A 75 -34.91 -16.21 41.56
N ALA A 76 -34.83 -16.08 42.88
CA ALA A 76 -34.06 -16.95 43.76
C ALA A 76 -34.79 -18.28 44.05
N ASP A 77 -34.06 -19.40 43.91
CA ASP A 77 -34.47 -20.76 44.29
C ASP A 77 -34.27 -20.98 45.80
N PRO A 78 -35.29 -21.33 46.59
CA PRO A 78 -35.17 -21.48 48.04
C PRO A 78 -34.66 -22.88 48.41
N GLY A 79 -33.33 -23.07 48.42
CA GLY A 79 -32.80 -24.41 48.75
C GLY A 79 -31.35 -24.54 49.20
N VAL A 80 -30.53 -23.48 49.21
CA VAL A 80 -29.10 -23.62 49.52
C VAL A 80 -28.64 -22.58 50.55
N ARG A 81 -28.19 -23.06 51.72
CA ARG A 81 -27.61 -22.23 52.79
C ARG A 81 -26.20 -21.77 52.39
N PRO A 82 -25.83 -20.49 52.55
CA PRO A 82 -24.46 -20.02 52.30
C PRO A 82 -23.50 -20.43 53.44
N ALA A 83 -22.30 -20.89 53.05
CA ALA A 83 -21.19 -21.19 53.96
C ALA A 83 -20.51 -19.89 54.47
N PRO A 84 -19.94 -19.87 55.69
CA PRO A 84 -19.45 -18.65 56.32
C PRO A 84 -18.13 -18.14 55.70
N ALA A 85 -18.02 -16.81 55.63
CA ALA A 85 -16.85 -16.08 55.15
C ALA A 85 -15.60 -16.37 55.98
N ALA A 86 -14.54 -16.84 55.32
CA ALA A 86 -13.23 -17.03 55.93
C ALA A 86 -12.48 -15.68 56.00
N GLN A 87 -12.16 -15.26 57.22
CA GLN A 87 -11.25 -14.17 57.54
C GLN A 87 -9.81 -14.62 57.24
N GLU A 88 -9.12 -13.94 56.33
CA GLU A 88 -7.66 -14.09 56.18
C GLU A 88 -6.94 -13.31 57.29
N ARG A 89 -6.12 -14.03 58.07
CA ARG A 89 -5.22 -13.47 59.09
C ARG A 89 -3.86 -13.13 58.47
N PRO A 90 -3.13 -12.13 59.01
CA PRO A 90 -1.85 -11.69 58.46
C PRO A 90 -0.75 -12.70 58.77
N VAL A 91 -0.02 -13.14 57.75
CA VAL A 91 1.19 -13.97 57.90
C VAL A 91 2.40 -13.06 57.93
N THR A 92 3.02 -12.99 59.11
CA THR A 92 4.34 -12.39 59.36
C THR A 92 5.44 -13.16 58.64
N GLY A 93 6.44 -12.44 58.15
CA GLY A 93 7.49 -12.93 57.27
C GLY A 93 8.49 -13.91 57.89
N ASP A 94 9.11 -14.69 57.00
CA ASP A 94 10.41 -15.32 57.20
C ASP A 94 11.31 -14.96 56.01
N HIS A 95 12.55 -14.56 56.32
CA HIS A 95 13.53 -14.03 55.39
C HIS A 95 14.25 -15.18 54.67
N GLY A 96 13.83 -15.46 53.43
CA GLY A 96 14.54 -16.33 52.50
C GLY A 96 15.05 -15.55 51.29
N ASN A 97 16.38 -15.42 51.20
CA ASN A 97 17.14 -14.77 50.13
C ASN A 97 16.73 -15.28 48.72
N GLY A 98 15.87 -14.53 48.03
CA GLY A 98 15.61 -14.68 46.60
C GLY A 98 16.32 -13.56 45.85
N THR A 99 17.49 -13.85 45.31
CA THR A 99 18.29 -12.93 44.50
C THR A 99 17.44 -12.35 43.37
N ALA A 100 17.23 -11.03 43.40
CA ALA A 100 16.74 -10.29 42.25
C ALA A 100 17.67 -10.59 41.07
N GLN A 101 17.18 -11.35 40.08
CA GLN A 101 17.91 -11.56 38.83
C GLN A 101 18.12 -10.18 38.20
N PRO A 102 19.37 -9.72 38.02
CA PRO A 102 19.62 -8.51 37.28
C PRO A 102 19.13 -8.77 35.85
N GLN A 103 18.15 -8.00 35.38
CA GLN A 103 17.84 -7.92 33.95
C GLN A 103 19.12 -7.50 33.25
N GLN A 104 19.81 -8.46 32.64
CA GLN A 104 20.99 -8.20 31.84
C GLN A 104 20.57 -7.24 30.72
N PRO A 105 21.26 -6.09 30.55
CA PRO A 105 21.00 -5.23 29.40
C PRO A 105 21.29 -6.07 28.15
N LYS A 106 20.25 -6.32 27.34
CA LYS A 106 20.41 -6.96 26.03
C LYS A 106 21.36 -6.08 25.23
N LYS A 107 22.62 -6.52 25.18
CA LYS A 107 23.70 -5.93 24.39
C LYS A 107 23.20 -5.86 22.95
N SER A 108 22.86 -4.65 22.48
CA SER A 108 22.39 -4.48 21.11
C SER A 108 23.52 -4.96 20.19
N ARG A 109 23.22 -5.91 19.31
CA ARG A 109 24.13 -6.34 18.24
C ARG A 109 24.24 -5.26 17.13
N ALA A 110 24.09 -3.99 17.48
CA ALA A 110 23.98 -2.86 16.53
C ALA A 110 25.33 -2.44 15.91
N GLY A 111 26.46 -2.97 16.39
CA GLY A 111 27.79 -2.51 15.96
C GLY A 111 28.49 -3.32 14.87
N ARG A 112 28.04 -4.55 14.55
CA ARG A 112 28.83 -5.46 13.68
C ARG A 112 28.61 -5.25 12.17
N ASN A 113 27.50 -4.63 11.78
CA ASN A 113 27.13 -4.47 10.37
C ASN A 113 27.20 -3.03 9.86
N LEU A 114 27.67 -2.06 10.67
CA LEU A 114 27.72 -0.65 10.27
C LEU A 114 28.63 -0.41 9.04
N PRO A 115 29.80 -1.05 8.88
CA PRO A 115 30.60 -0.90 7.66
C PRO A 115 29.93 -1.54 6.44
N ALA A 116 29.28 -2.70 6.61
CA ALA A 116 28.58 -3.40 5.52
C ALA A 116 27.38 -2.59 5.02
N ALA A 117 26.61 -2.04 5.96
CA ALA A 117 25.53 -1.10 5.75
C ALA A 117 25.94 0.11 4.89
N ILE A 118 27.01 0.79 5.31
CA ILE A 118 27.56 1.94 4.58
C ILE A 118 28.01 1.51 3.19
N GLY A 119 28.66 0.35 3.06
CA GLY A 119 29.06 -0.22 1.77
C GLY A 119 27.89 -0.43 0.81
N VAL A 120 26.79 -1.03 1.29
CA VAL A 120 25.57 -1.23 0.49
C VAL A 120 24.93 0.10 0.11
N ALA A 121 24.83 1.05 1.05
CA ALA A 121 24.26 2.37 0.78
C ALA A 121 25.07 3.15 -0.26
N LEU A 122 26.41 3.11 -0.17
CA LEU A 122 27.29 3.74 -1.15
C LEU A 122 27.22 3.04 -2.52
N LEU A 123 27.13 1.71 -2.54
CA LEU A 123 27.00 0.96 -3.79
C LEU A 123 25.66 1.26 -4.48
N LEU A 124 24.55 1.24 -3.73
CA LEU A 124 23.23 1.51 -4.29
C LEU A 124 23.09 2.98 -4.70
N GLY A 125 23.51 3.91 -3.85
CA GLY A 125 23.53 5.34 -4.17
C GLY A 125 24.45 5.65 -5.35
N GLY A 126 25.62 5.03 -5.41
CA GLY A 126 26.55 5.13 -6.53
C GLY A 126 26.00 4.53 -7.82
N ALA A 127 25.27 3.41 -7.74
CA ALA A 127 24.59 2.83 -8.90
C ALA A 127 23.46 3.74 -9.42
N ILE A 128 22.67 4.33 -8.52
CA ILE A 128 21.62 5.30 -8.89
C ILE A 128 22.27 6.52 -9.56
N VAL A 129 23.21 7.19 -8.90
CA VAL A 129 23.85 8.39 -9.45
C VAL A 129 24.61 8.05 -10.75
N GLY A 130 25.34 6.95 -10.78
CA GLY A 130 26.04 6.47 -11.96
C GLY A 130 25.10 6.19 -13.13
N SER A 131 23.92 5.61 -12.88
CA SER A 131 22.90 5.38 -13.90
C SER A 131 22.37 6.71 -14.46
N LEU A 132 22.05 7.68 -13.60
CA LEU A 132 21.53 8.99 -14.00
C LEU A 132 22.53 9.79 -14.84
N LEU A 133 23.83 9.63 -14.58
CA LEU A 133 24.89 10.35 -15.30
C LEU A 133 25.34 9.67 -16.60
N THR A 134 25.08 8.37 -16.78
CA THR A 134 25.57 7.61 -17.95
C THR A 134 24.44 7.28 -18.93
N VAL A 135 23.46 6.51 -18.48
CA VAL A 135 22.32 6.06 -19.26
C VAL A 135 21.09 6.13 -18.37
N PRO A 136 20.35 7.26 -18.38
CA PRO A 136 19.21 7.47 -17.48
C PRO A 136 18.21 6.32 -17.47
N VAL A 137 17.98 5.65 -18.61
CA VAL A 137 17.07 4.49 -18.73
C VAL A 137 17.43 3.34 -17.78
N ILE A 138 18.71 3.16 -17.39
CA ILE A 138 19.13 2.15 -16.41
C ILE A 138 18.46 2.40 -15.05
N PHE A 139 18.17 3.66 -14.70
CA PHE A 139 17.42 4.00 -13.48
C PHE A 139 16.04 3.35 -13.44
N VAL A 140 15.33 3.26 -14.59
CA VAL A 140 14.03 2.57 -14.67
C VAL A 140 14.17 1.10 -14.29
N GLY A 141 15.26 0.45 -14.73
CA GLY A 141 15.59 -0.93 -14.34
C GLY A 141 15.88 -1.08 -12.85
N ILE A 142 16.56 -0.10 -12.23
CA ILE A 142 16.82 -0.08 -10.77
C ILE A 142 15.50 0.08 -10.00
N VAL A 143 14.63 1.02 -10.41
CA VAL A 143 13.31 1.21 -9.81
C VAL A 143 12.47 -0.05 -9.96
N LEU A 144 12.47 -0.69 -11.13
CA LEU A 144 11.77 -1.95 -11.36
C LEU A 144 12.28 -3.05 -10.41
N ALA A 145 13.59 -3.23 -10.30
CA ALA A 145 14.16 -4.22 -9.39
C ALA A 145 13.76 -3.94 -7.94
N ALA A 146 13.79 -2.67 -7.52
CA ALA A 146 13.38 -2.27 -6.18
C ALA A 146 11.89 -2.54 -5.92
N VAL A 147 11.01 -2.24 -6.87
CA VAL A 147 9.57 -2.52 -6.79
C VAL A 147 9.29 -4.02 -6.73
N LEU A 148 9.96 -4.84 -7.56
CA LEU A 148 9.76 -6.29 -7.56
C LEU A 148 10.23 -6.92 -6.25
N VAL A 149 11.38 -6.49 -5.74
CA VAL A 149 11.87 -6.90 -4.41
C VAL A 149 10.90 -6.44 -3.32
N GLY A 150 10.39 -5.21 -3.41
CA GLY A 150 9.42 -4.69 -2.47
C GLY A 150 8.12 -5.50 -2.46
N LEU A 151 7.58 -5.84 -3.63
CA LEU A 151 6.40 -6.72 -3.76
C LEU A 151 6.66 -8.10 -3.15
N TRP A 152 7.86 -8.64 -3.34
CA TRP A 152 8.26 -9.91 -2.74
C TRP A 152 8.32 -9.82 -1.21
N GLU A 153 8.98 -8.80 -0.64
CA GLU A 153 9.04 -8.56 0.80
C GLU A 153 7.64 -8.34 1.40
N PHE A 154 6.80 -7.55 0.74
CA PHE A 154 5.43 -7.29 1.16
C PHE A 154 4.60 -8.58 1.21
N SER A 155 4.73 -9.43 0.18
CA SER A 155 4.08 -10.75 0.18
C SER A 155 4.61 -11.67 1.29
N GLY A 156 5.90 -11.60 1.60
CA GLY A 156 6.52 -12.33 2.70
C GLY A 156 6.08 -11.82 4.08
N ALA A 157 5.88 -10.51 4.24
CA ALA A 157 5.34 -9.90 5.45
C ALA A 157 3.89 -10.35 5.70
N LEU A 158 3.04 -10.33 4.66
CA LEU A 158 1.68 -10.87 4.72
C LEU A 158 1.67 -12.37 5.05
N GLY A 159 2.60 -13.13 4.48
CA GLY A 159 2.78 -14.54 4.79
C GLY A 159 3.19 -14.82 6.24
N ARG A 160 4.02 -13.95 6.85
CA ARG A 160 4.43 -14.05 8.26
C ARG A 160 3.30 -13.61 9.22
N ALA A 161 2.54 -12.57 8.87
CA ALA A 161 1.37 -12.12 9.62
C ALA A 161 0.36 -13.25 9.87
N ARG A 162 0.26 -14.19 8.92
CA ARG A 162 -0.52 -15.44 8.98
C ARG A 162 -0.26 -16.30 10.22
N THR A 163 0.93 -16.20 10.81
CA THR A 163 1.35 -17.00 11.97
C THR A 163 1.33 -16.22 13.29
N ALA A 164 1.05 -14.91 13.24
CA ALA A 164 0.99 -14.06 14.42
C ALA A 164 -0.36 -14.25 15.15
N PRO A 165 -0.38 -14.40 16.49
CA PRO A 165 -1.62 -14.44 17.26
C PRO A 165 -2.44 -13.16 17.05
N GLY A 166 -3.63 -13.27 16.48
CA GLY A 166 -4.53 -12.14 16.18
C GLY A 166 -4.24 -11.39 14.87
N GLY A 167 -3.35 -11.91 14.01
CA GLY A 167 -3.09 -11.31 12.69
C GLY A 167 -4.25 -11.49 11.70
N PRO A 168 -4.33 -10.64 10.66
CA PRO A 168 -5.26 -10.85 9.56
C PRO A 168 -4.97 -12.23 8.94
N GLY A 169 -6.01 -12.99 8.66
CA GLY A 169 -5.89 -14.36 8.15
C GLY A 169 -5.10 -14.47 6.83
N PRO A 170 -4.97 -15.69 6.30
CA PRO A 170 -4.25 -16.03 5.07
C PRO A 170 -4.39 -15.14 3.81
N VAL A 171 -3.78 -13.96 3.71
CA VAL A 171 -3.82 -13.16 2.46
C VAL A 171 -2.96 -13.82 1.38
N ARG A 172 -3.53 -14.03 0.18
CA ARG A 172 -2.81 -14.51 -1.01
C ARG A 172 -2.64 -13.37 -1.99
N LEU A 173 -1.39 -12.93 -2.17
CA LEU A 173 -1.07 -11.86 -3.10
C LEU A 173 -0.79 -12.45 -4.50
N PRO A 174 -1.51 -12.05 -5.55
CA PRO A 174 -1.27 -12.56 -6.90
C PRO A 174 -0.02 -11.89 -7.48
N LEU A 175 1.16 -12.41 -7.13
CA LEU A 175 2.46 -11.81 -7.46
C LEU A 175 2.72 -11.72 -8.97
N ILE A 176 2.24 -12.67 -9.76
CA ILE A 176 2.46 -12.70 -11.21
C ILE A 176 1.80 -11.48 -11.89
N PRO A 177 0.48 -11.24 -11.78
CA PRO A 177 -0.12 -10.05 -12.38
C PRO A 177 0.43 -8.75 -11.77
N LEU A 178 0.85 -8.74 -10.50
CA LEU A 178 1.51 -7.58 -9.90
C LEU A 178 2.88 -7.29 -10.50
N ALA A 179 3.72 -8.31 -10.72
CA ALA A 179 5.03 -8.15 -11.33
C ALA A 179 4.94 -7.72 -12.79
N VAL A 180 4.05 -8.34 -13.56
CA VAL A 180 3.77 -7.94 -14.95
C VAL A 180 3.21 -6.52 -15.00
N GLY A 181 2.28 -6.20 -14.09
CA GLY A 181 1.73 -4.87 -13.93
C GLY A 181 2.77 -3.82 -13.55
N ALA A 182 3.73 -4.15 -12.69
CA ALA A 182 4.84 -3.27 -12.34
C ALA A 182 5.70 -2.93 -13.56
N VAL A 183 6.06 -3.93 -14.37
CA VAL A 183 6.77 -3.70 -15.64
C VAL A 183 5.95 -2.80 -16.56
N ALA A 184 4.67 -3.09 -16.75
CA ALA A 184 3.78 -2.31 -17.60
C ALA A 184 3.64 -0.86 -17.12
N MET A 185 3.47 -0.63 -15.82
CA MET A 185 3.34 0.70 -15.22
C MET A 185 4.60 1.54 -15.42
N LEU A 186 5.78 0.98 -15.15
CA LEU A 186 7.03 1.74 -15.27
C LEU A 186 7.38 2.04 -16.74
N ILE A 187 7.16 1.10 -17.66
CA ILE A 187 7.34 1.35 -19.09
C ILE A 187 6.32 2.39 -19.58
N ALA A 188 5.05 2.27 -19.19
CA ALA A 188 4.03 3.21 -19.60
C ALA A 188 4.24 4.61 -19.00
N ALA A 189 4.74 4.72 -17.77
CA ALA A 189 5.17 6.00 -17.20
C ALA A 189 6.27 6.64 -18.05
N TYR A 190 7.27 5.86 -18.46
CA TYR A 190 8.39 6.38 -19.24
C TYR A 190 7.99 6.80 -20.66
N GLU A 191 7.19 5.99 -21.36
CA GLU A 191 6.88 6.19 -22.78
C GLU A 191 5.61 7.03 -23.04
N ARG A 192 4.66 7.00 -22.10
CA ARG A 192 3.31 7.56 -22.26
C ARG A 192 2.91 8.53 -21.14
N GLY A 193 3.83 8.84 -20.23
CA GLY A 193 3.61 9.80 -19.17
C GLY A 193 2.51 9.37 -18.18
N PRO A 194 1.85 10.34 -17.51
CA PRO A 194 0.91 10.06 -16.43
C PRO A 194 -0.34 9.31 -16.90
N GLU A 195 -0.81 9.54 -18.13
CA GLU A 195 -1.93 8.81 -18.72
C GLU A 195 -1.61 7.32 -18.87
N GLY A 196 -0.42 7.00 -19.39
CA GLY A 196 0.07 5.64 -19.51
C GLY A 196 0.17 4.92 -18.17
N LEU A 197 0.74 5.60 -17.17
CA LEU A 197 0.82 5.08 -15.80
C LEU A 197 -0.58 4.79 -15.23
N GLY A 198 -1.52 5.72 -15.39
CA GLY A 198 -2.91 5.55 -14.94
C GLY A 198 -3.62 4.37 -15.60
N ILE A 199 -3.51 4.24 -16.92
CA ILE A 199 -4.10 3.13 -17.69
C ILE A 199 -3.48 1.80 -17.27
N ALA A 200 -2.14 1.70 -17.20
CA ALA A 200 -1.44 0.49 -16.78
C ALA A 200 -1.82 0.07 -15.36
N THR A 201 -2.07 1.04 -14.46
CA THR A 201 -2.54 0.79 -13.11
C THR A 201 -3.95 0.21 -13.09
N ALA A 202 -4.88 0.80 -13.86
CA ALA A 202 -6.25 0.30 -13.97
C ALA A 202 -6.29 -1.12 -14.56
N LEU A 203 -5.48 -1.38 -15.60
CA LEU A 203 -5.37 -2.71 -16.22
C LEU A 203 -4.74 -3.72 -15.26
N THR A 204 -3.76 -3.33 -14.45
CA THR A 204 -3.17 -4.21 -13.44
C THR A 204 -4.16 -4.53 -12.34
N ALA A 205 -4.93 -3.53 -11.86
CA ALA A 205 -5.99 -3.76 -10.90
C ALA A 205 -7.02 -4.75 -11.44
N LEU A 206 -7.47 -4.58 -12.69
CA LEU A 206 -8.36 -5.53 -13.35
C LEU A 206 -7.73 -6.93 -13.48
N ALA A 207 -6.45 -7.02 -13.86
CA ALA A 207 -5.73 -8.29 -13.97
C ALA A 207 -5.62 -9.02 -12.62
N VAL A 208 -5.36 -8.29 -11.52
CA VAL A 208 -5.38 -8.82 -10.15
C VAL A 208 -6.74 -9.40 -9.81
N MET A 209 -7.82 -8.69 -10.15
CA MET A 209 -9.19 -9.14 -9.89
C MET A 209 -9.52 -10.41 -10.67
N VAL A 210 -9.27 -10.40 -11.98
CA VAL A 210 -9.50 -11.56 -12.87
C VAL A 210 -8.64 -12.75 -12.46
N TRP A 211 -7.38 -12.54 -12.09
CA TRP A 211 -6.51 -13.62 -11.62
C TRP A 211 -7.09 -14.30 -10.37
N ARG A 212 -7.55 -13.52 -9.39
CA ARG A 212 -8.12 -14.10 -8.17
C ARG A 212 -9.41 -14.88 -8.42
N MET A 213 -10.16 -14.62 -9.49
CA MET A 213 -11.33 -15.43 -9.85
C MET A 213 -10.98 -16.89 -10.15
N THR A 214 -9.71 -17.18 -10.48
CA THR A 214 -9.25 -18.55 -10.79
C THR A 214 -8.98 -19.40 -9.55
N GLU A 215 -8.90 -18.80 -8.35
CA GLU A 215 -8.42 -19.44 -7.13
C GLU A 215 -9.54 -19.74 -6.09
N GLY A 216 -10.81 -19.61 -6.49
CA GLY A 216 -11.98 -19.82 -5.62
C GLY A 216 -12.48 -18.53 -4.92
N PRO A 217 -13.72 -18.54 -4.41
CA PRO A 217 -14.37 -17.36 -3.83
C PRO A 217 -13.89 -17.01 -2.41
N GLU A 218 -13.17 -17.91 -1.73
CA GLU A 218 -12.70 -17.71 -0.36
C GLU A 218 -11.77 -16.51 -0.27
N ASP A 219 -12.03 -15.64 0.72
CA ASP A 219 -11.24 -14.44 1.00
C ASP A 219 -11.05 -13.50 -0.22
N TYR A 220 -11.86 -13.66 -1.27
CA TYR A 220 -11.67 -13.01 -2.57
C TYR A 220 -11.57 -11.49 -2.46
N LEU A 221 -12.51 -10.84 -1.75
CA LEU A 221 -12.51 -9.39 -1.58
C LEU A 221 -11.27 -8.91 -0.82
N ARG A 222 -10.83 -9.63 0.21
CA ARG A 222 -9.63 -9.29 0.99
C ARG A 222 -8.40 -9.36 0.11
N ASP A 223 -8.19 -10.47 -0.59
CA ASP A 223 -7.01 -10.69 -1.41
C ASP A 223 -6.94 -9.74 -2.61
N MET A 224 -8.07 -9.48 -3.26
CA MET A 224 -8.14 -8.47 -4.32
C MET A 224 -7.86 -7.07 -3.79
N ALA A 225 -8.47 -6.68 -2.67
CA ALA A 225 -8.24 -5.36 -2.07
C ALA A 225 -6.76 -5.19 -1.69
N THR A 226 -6.12 -6.22 -1.11
CA THR A 226 -4.69 -6.19 -0.83
C THR A 226 -3.84 -6.18 -2.11
N GLY A 227 -4.23 -6.91 -3.14
CA GLY A 227 -3.54 -6.89 -4.44
C GLY A 227 -3.62 -5.53 -5.14
N VAL A 228 -4.81 -4.93 -5.20
CA VAL A 228 -5.01 -3.58 -5.76
C VAL A 228 -4.27 -2.54 -4.93
N PHE A 229 -4.31 -2.66 -3.60
CA PHE A 229 -3.50 -1.82 -2.72
C PHE A 229 -2.01 -1.97 -3.01
N ALA A 230 -1.49 -3.19 -3.17
CA ALA A 230 -0.08 -3.42 -3.48
C ALA A 230 0.32 -2.83 -4.84
N ALA A 231 -0.55 -2.94 -5.86
CA ALA A 231 -0.36 -2.33 -7.17
C ALA A 231 -0.31 -0.79 -7.08
N PHE A 232 -1.19 -0.20 -6.27
CA PHE A 232 -1.20 1.24 -6.06
C PHE A 232 0.02 1.70 -5.25
N TYR A 233 0.30 1.06 -4.13
CA TYR A 233 1.29 1.50 -3.16
C TYR A 233 2.72 1.39 -3.69
N LEU A 234 3.05 0.35 -4.46
CA LEU A 234 4.41 0.09 -4.92
C LEU A 234 4.67 0.56 -6.35
N PRO A 235 4.24 -0.14 -7.42
CA PRO A 235 4.60 0.24 -8.77
C PRO A 235 3.99 1.57 -9.21
N PHE A 236 2.75 1.89 -8.81
CA PHE A 236 2.14 3.16 -9.20
C PHE A 236 2.83 4.36 -8.55
N LEU A 237 3.06 4.35 -7.24
CA LEU A 237 3.80 5.44 -6.57
C LEU A 237 5.26 5.52 -7.07
N ALA A 238 5.93 4.39 -7.29
CA ALA A 238 7.26 4.37 -7.91
C ALA A 238 7.28 4.92 -9.34
N GLY A 239 6.16 4.78 -10.07
CA GLY A 239 5.97 5.32 -11.41
C GLY A 239 6.20 6.82 -11.48
N PHE A 240 5.92 7.58 -10.41
CA PHE A 240 6.19 9.02 -10.39
C PHE A 240 7.69 9.35 -10.40
N ALA A 241 8.55 8.48 -9.87
CA ALA A 241 10.00 8.64 -10.04
C ALA A 241 10.44 8.41 -11.50
N VAL A 242 9.75 7.52 -12.22
CA VAL A 242 9.98 7.31 -13.66
C VAL A 242 9.41 8.46 -14.49
N LEU A 243 8.26 9.03 -14.11
CA LEU A 243 7.72 10.24 -14.73
C LEU A 243 8.68 11.42 -14.59
N MET A 244 9.32 11.60 -13.43
CA MET A 244 10.37 12.61 -13.25
C MET A 244 11.55 12.38 -14.19
N LEU A 245 11.97 11.12 -14.37
CA LEU A 245 13.07 10.76 -15.28
C LEU A 245 12.74 11.00 -16.76
N ALA A 246 11.47 10.85 -17.15
CA ALA A 246 11.03 10.95 -18.53
C ALA A 246 11.07 12.40 -19.08
N ALA A 247 11.15 13.41 -18.21
CA ALA A 247 11.33 14.80 -18.61
C ALA A 247 12.71 15.06 -19.24
N ASP A 248 12.84 16.12 -20.04
CA ASP A 248 14.10 16.48 -20.72
C ASP A 248 15.27 16.70 -19.74
N ASP A 249 14.99 17.25 -18.57
CA ASP A 249 15.93 17.45 -17.46
C ASP A 249 15.83 16.35 -16.40
N GLY A 250 15.27 15.19 -16.75
CA GLY A 250 14.79 14.20 -15.78
C GLY A 250 15.84 13.64 -14.83
N ALA A 251 17.10 13.51 -15.27
CA ALA A 251 18.21 13.12 -14.39
C ALA A 251 18.40 14.11 -13.23
N LYS A 252 18.23 15.42 -13.49
CA LYS A 252 18.32 16.47 -12.46
C LYS A 252 17.11 16.45 -11.54
N ARG A 253 15.89 16.22 -12.08
CA ARG A 253 14.65 16.09 -11.29
C ARG A 253 14.75 14.94 -10.29
N VAL A 254 15.19 13.76 -10.76
CA VAL A 254 15.40 12.58 -9.90
C VAL A 254 16.51 12.84 -8.87
N LEU A 255 17.61 13.48 -9.26
CA LEU A 255 18.69 13.81 -8.32
C LEU A 255 18.20 14.77 -7.21
N ALA A 256 17.47 15.82 -7.57
CA ALA A 256 16.87 16.75 -6.62
C ALA A 256 15.91 16.03 -5.66
N PHE A 257 15.03 15.16 -6.19
CA PHE A 257 14.15 14.31 -5.40
C PHE A 257 14.91 13.49 -4.35
N MET A 258 15.95 12.77 -4.77
CA MET A 258 16.76 11.94 -3.87
C MET A 258 17.49 12.76 -2.80
N ILE A 259 18.07 13.91 -3.17
CA ILE A 259 18.75 14.81 -2.23
C ILE A 259 17.78 15.27 -1.14
N VAL A 260 16.61 15.76 -1.53
CA VAL A 260 15.64 16.31 -0.58
C VAL A 260 15.10 15.24 0.37
N VAL A 261 14.81 14.03 -0.12
CA VAL A 261 14.38 12.91 0.75
C VAL A 261 15.49 12.51 1.73
N VAL A 262 16.75 12.41 1.28
CA VAL A 262 17.88 12.11 2.17
C VAL A 262 18.07 13.21 3.23
N CYS A 263 17.86 14.47 2.86
CA CYS A 263 17.85 15.59 3.81
C CYS A 263 16.72 15.47 4.83
N SER A 264 15.55 14.97 4.45
CA SER A 264 14.43 14.72 5.38
C SER A 264 14.86 13.78 6.51
N ASP A 265 15.38 12.61 6.15
CA ASP A 265 15.79 11.59 7.13
C ASP A 265 16.94 12.10 8.01
N THR A 266 17.92 12.77 7.40
CA THR A 266 19.09 13.30 8.10
C THR A 266 18.69 14.42 9.06
N GLY A 267 17.84 15.34 8.62
CA GLY A 267 17.33 16.44 9.43
C GLY A 267 16.43 15.96 10.56
N ALA A 268 15.55 15.00 10.28
CA ALA A 268 14.70 14.36 11.27
C ALA A 268 15.52 13.69 12.37
N TYR A 269 16.53 12.91 11.97
CA TYR A 269 17.41 12.22 12.89
C TYR A 269 18.26 13.21 13.71
N ALA A 270 18.93 14.17 13.07
CA ALA A 270 19.81 15.11 13.76
C ALA A 270 19.06 15.98 14.78
N ALA A 271 17.93 16.58 14.39
CA ALA A 271 17.12 17.38 15.30
C ALA A 271 16.39 16.53 16.34
N GLY A 272 15.96 15.32 15.97
CA GLY A 272 15.32 14.38 16.89
C GLY A 272 16.26 13.88 17.99
N VAL A 273 17.52 13.61 17.67
CA VAL A 273 18.54 13.21 18.66
C VAL A 273 18.97 14.39 19.53
N ALA A 274 19.18 15.57 18.95
CA ALA A 274 19.67 16.74 19.69
C ALA A 274 18.59 17.39 20.58
N PHE A 275 17.34 17.44 20.10
CA PHE A 275 16.28 18.25 20.73
C PHE A 275 14.96 17.51 20.95
N GLY A 276 14.87 16.23 20.59
CA GLY A 276 13.62 15.46 20.64
C GLY A 276 13.06 15.30 22.04
N LYS A 277 11.97 16.02 22.33
CA LYS A 277 11.25 15.96 23.60
C LYS A 277 9.81 15.52 23.40
N HIS A 278 9.15 16.01 22.35
CA HIS A 278 7.74 15.77 22.12
C HIS A 278 7.52 14.70 21.06
N LYS A 279 6.92 13.58 21.46
CA LYS A 279 6.62 12.46 20.57
C LYS A 279 5.46 12.81 19.63
N MET A 280 5.63 12.49 18.34
CA MET A 280 4.62 12.78 17.31
C MET A 280 3.53 11.72 17.28
N ALA A 281 3.91 10.43 17.25
CA ALA A 281 2.96 9.32 17.11
C ALA A 281 3.30 8.15 18.05
N PRO A 282 3.13 8.30 19.39
CA PRO A 282 3.63 7.33 20.38
C PRO A 282 3.13 5.89 20.19
N LYS A 283 1.89 5.73 19.73
CA LYS A 283 1.26 4.41 19.53
C LYS A 283 1.73 3.69 18.26
N ILE A 284 2.19 4.45 17.26
CA ILE A 284 2.52 3.96 15.92
C ILE A 284 4.04 3.83 15.79
N SER A 285 4.73 4.95 16.00
CA SER A 285 6.18 5.11 15.90
C SER A 285 6.74 5.86 17.13
N PRO A 286 7.19 5.13 18.18
CA PRO A 286 7.72 5.73 19.40
C PRO A 286 8.99 6.57 19.20
N GLY A 287 9.68 6.42 18.06
CA GLY A 287 10.91 7.12 17.74
C GLY A 287 10.70 8.55 17.24
N LYS A 288 9.58 8.84 16.55
CA LYS A 288 9.36 10.13 15.89
C LYS A 288 9.00 11.25 16.86
N THR A 289 9.61 12.42 16.67
CA THR A 289 9.40 13.63 17.48
C THR A 289 9.00 14.82 16.62
N TRP A 290 8.29 15.77 17.21
CA TRP A 290 7.93 17.03 16.56
C TRP A 290 9.16 17.91 16.26
N GLU A 291 10.18 17.88 17.14
CA GLU A 291 11.43 18.59 16.90
C GLU A 291 12.23 17.97 15.75
N GLY A 292 12.22 16.63 15.64
CA GLY A 292 12.78 15.93 14.49
C GLY A 292 12.09 16.39 13.20
N PHE A 293 10.76 16.38 13.18
CA PHE A 293 10.00 16.85 12.02
C PHE A 293 10.30 18.30 11.64
N ALA A 294 10.39 19.21 12.61
CA ALA A 294 10.78 20.60 12.34
C ALA A 294 12.19 20.69 11.73
N GLY A 295 13.13 19.85 12.19
CA GLY A 295 14.46 19.72 11.58
C GLY A 295 14.43 19.19 10.15
N ALA A 296 13.57 18.21 9.87
CA ALA A 296 13.34 17.69 8.52
C ALA A 296 12.81 18.78 7.59
N VAL A 297 11.80 19.56 8.03
CA VAL A 297 11.24 20.67 7.26
C VAL A 297 12.31 21.71 6.94
N ALA A 298 13.10 22.14 7.93
CA ALA A 298 14.14 23.14 7.73
C ALA A 298 15.22 22.67 6.75
N THR A 299 15.73 21.46 6.94
CA THR A 299 16.78 20.88 6.07
C THR A 299 16.28 20.62 4.65
N CYS A 300 15.06 20.09 4.49
CA CYS A 300 14.46 19.90 3.18
C CYS A 300 14.17 21.22 2.47
N ALA A 301 13.69 22.24 3.18
CA ALA A 301 13.43 23.55 2.58
C ALA A 301 14.72 24.17 2.03
N VAL A 302 15.83 24.08 2.77
CA VAL A 302 17.16 24.53 2.30
C VAL A 302 17.62 23.68 1.12
N ALA A 303 17.55 22.36 1.22
CA ALA A 303 17.99 21.45 0.15
C ALA A 303 17.18 21.66 -1.13
N GLY A 304 15.86 21.80 -1.03
CA GLY A 304 14.96 22.06 -2.15
C GLY A 304 15.23 23.43 -2.77
N ALA A 305 15.41 24.48 -1.97
CA ALA A 305 15.77 25.81 -2.46
C ALA A 305 17.09 25.78 -3.26
N LEU A 306 18.10 25.08 -2.76
CA LEU A 306 19.38 24.89 -3.45
C LEU A 306 19.23 24.04 -4.73
N CYS A 307 18.48 22.93 -4.68
CA CYS A 307 18.28 22.09 -5.85
C CYS A 307 17.53 22.83 -6.96
N LEU A 308 16.45 23.54 -6.64
CA LEU A 308 15.69 24.26 -7.66
C LEU A 308 16.51 25.39 -8.28
N THR A 309 17.25 26.15 -7.48
CA THR A 309 18.05 27.26 -8.00
C THR A 309 19.31 26.83 -8.75
N LEU A 310 20.00 25.77 -8.30
CA LEU A 310 21.31 25.40 -8.84
C LEU A 310 21.25 24.28 -9.88
N LEU A 311 20.24 23.42 -9.86
CA LEU A 311 20.12 22.28 -10.79
C LEU A 311 19.02 22.51 -11.84
N LEU A 312 17.87 23.05 -11.43
CA LEU A 312 16.63 23.06 -12.22
C LEU A 312 16.19 24.46 -12.69
N ASP A 313 17.04 25.48 -12.53
CA ASP A 313 16.80 26.86 -12.96
C ASP A 313 15.48 27.49 -12.42
N GLY A 314 14.94 26.94 -11.32
CA GLY A 314 13.74 27.39 -10.63
C GLY A 314 14.03 28.42 -9.52
N GLN A 315 12.96 28.91 -8.88
CA GLN A 315 13.06 29.90 -7.81
C GLN A 315 13.31 29.24 -6.45
N TRP A 316 14.09 29.90 -5.58
CA TRP A 316 14.43 29.38 -4.26
C TRP A 316 13.19 29.10 -3.39
N TRP A 317 12.15 29.92 -3.51
CA TRP A 317 10.92 29.78 -2.72
C TRP A 317 10.09 28.57 -3.18
N GLN A 318 10.08 28.27 -4.48
CA GLN A 318 9.47 27.04 -5.03
C GLN A 318 10.19 25.82 -4.45
N GLY A 319 11.52 25.88 -4.39
CA GLY A 319 12.34 24.82 -3.80
C GLY A 319 12.10 24.65 -2.31
N ALA A 320 11.94 25.76 -1.56
CA ALA A 320 11.62 25.70 -0.14
C ALA A 320 10.25 25.06 0.13
N LEU A 321 9.24 25.39 -0.68
CA LEU A 321 7.91 24.78 -0.60
C LEU A 321 7.94 23.29 -0.95
N LEU A 322 8.66 22.91 -2.01
CA LEU A 322 8.88 21.52 -2.37
C LEU A 322 9.54 20.75 -1.24
N GLY A 323 10.59 21.32 -0.63
CA GLY A 323 11.27 20.73 0.52
C GLY A 323 10.34 20.51 1.71
N ALA A 324 9.54 21.50 2.08
CA ALA A 324 8.56 21.37 3.16
C ALA A 324 7.51 20.27 2.85
N ALA A 325 7.05 20.18 1.60
CA ALA A 325 6.13 19.14 1.16
C ALA A 325 6.75 17.74 1.22
N VAL A 326 8.03 17.59 0.86
CA VAL A 326 8.77 16.33 1.01
C VAL A 326 8.89 15.93 2.47
N ALA A 327 9.26 16.85 3.36
CA ALA A 327 9.35 16.53 4.79
C ALA A 327 8.01 16.01 5.35
N ALA A 328 6.88 16.63 4.95
CA ALA A 328 5.55 16.17 5.33
C ALA A 328 5.20 14.79 4.77
N THR A 329 5.42 14.58 3.47
CA THR A 329 5.07 13.32 2.78
C THR A 329 5.97 12.16 3.18
N ALA A 330 7.28 12.37 3.33
CA ALA A 330 8.20 11.40 3.91
C ALA A 330 7.76 11.01 5.33
N ALA A 331 7.46 11.99 6.19
CA ALA A 331 7.02 11.69 7.55
C ALA A 331 5.71 10.88 7.59
N LEU A 332 4.75 11.19 6.70
CA LEU A 332 3.51 10.44 6.53
C LEU A 332 3.78 9.03 5.97
N GLY A 333 4.68 8.88 5.00
CA GLY A 333 5.12 7.61 4.43
C GLY A 333 5.54 6.61 5.50
N ASP A 334 6.51 6.95 6.35
CA ASP A 334 6.96 6.00 7.38
C ASP A 334 5.89 5.78 8.47
N LEU A 335 4.95 6.70 8.67
CA LEU A 335 3.82 6.48 9.59
C LEU A 335 2.81 5.49 9.01
N VAL A 336 2.49 5.61 7.71
CA VAL A 336 1.65 4.63 7.00
C VAL A 336 2.31 3.26 7.03
N GLU A 337 3.60 3.17 6.72
CA GLU A 337 4.33 1.91 6.74
C GLU A 337 4.40 1.32 8.17
N SER A 338 4.67 2.17 9.18
CA SER A 338 4.62 1.75 10.58
C SER A 338 3.24 1.23 10.98
N MET A 339 2.14 1.82 10.50
CA MET A 339 0.78 1.32 10.74
C MET A 339 0.54 -0.04 10.10
N ILE A 340 0.98 -0.23 8.85
CA ILE A 340 0.87 -1.52 8.15
C ILE A 340 1.63 -2.59 8.93
N LYS A 341 2.87 -2.30 9.38
CA LYS A 341 3.66 -3.22 10.21
C LYS A 341 2.93 -3.63 11.50
N ARG A 342 2.30 -2.66 12.17
CA ARG A 342 1.52 -2.90 13.40
C ARG A 342 0.29 -3.75 13.15
N ASP A 343 -0.44 -3.49 12.08
CA ASP A 343 -1.62 -4.26 11.69
C ASP A 343 -1.26 -5.72 11.35
N LEU A 344 -0.14 -5.91 10.67
CA LEU A 344 0.40 -7.23 10.34
C LEU A 344 1.07 -7.94 11.51
N GLY A 345 1.27 -7.27 12.65
CA GLY A 345 2.02 -7.83 13.80
C GLY A 345 3.49 -8.13 13.50
N VAL A 346 4.04 -7.58 12.41
CA VAL A 346 5.44 -7.75 12.02
C VAL A 346 6.26 -6.52 12.40
N LYS A 347 7.53 -6.73 12.72
CA LYS A 347 8.44 -5.62 13.03
C LYS A 347 9.11 -5.03 11.80
N ASP A 348 9.53 -5.89 10.88
CA ASP A 348 10.31 -5.55 9.69
C ASP A 348 9.67 -6.24 8.46
N MET A 349 9.57 -5.53 7.33
CA MET A 349 8.92 -6.03 6.11
C MET A 349 9.71 -7.14 5.40
N GLY A 350 11.02 -7.23 5.65
CA GLY A 350 11.90 -8.29 5.16
C GLY A 350 13.25 -8.28 5.88
N ASP A 351 14.10 -9.25 5.55
CA ASP A 351 15.47 -9.39 6.09
C ASP A 351 16.53 -9.33 4.96
N LEU A 352 16.18 -8.78 3.79
CA LEU A 352 16.99 -8.90 2.58
C LEU A 352 18.33 -8.16 2.67
N LEU A 353 18.38 -7.02 3.38
CA LEU A 353 19.61 -6.23 3.51
C LEU A 353 20.28 -6.51 4.86
N PRO A 354 21.48 -7.13 4.87
CA PRO A 354 22.15 -7.53 6.10
C PRO A 354 22.45 -6.32 7.01
N GLY A 355 21.70 -6.22 8.10
CA GLY A 355 21.81 -5.15 9.09
C GLY A 355 21.01 -3.88 8.81
N HIS A 356 20.12 -3.85 7.80
CA HIS A 356 19.36 -2.64 7.41
C HIS A 356 17.83 -2.79 7.36
N GLY A 357 17.29 -3.99 7.61
CA GLY A 357 15.86 -4.26 7.50
C GLY A 357 15.48 -4.69 6.08
N GLY A 358 14.21 -4.50 5.71
CA GLY A 358 13.73 -4.72 4.35
C GLY A 358 14.11 -3.56 3.43
N LEU A 359 14.12 -3.82 2.13
CA LEU A 359 14.15 -2.74 1.13
C LEU A 359 12.89 -1.85 1.25
N MET A 360 11.76 -2.45 1.63
CA MET A 360 10.49 -1.73 1.83
C MET A 360 10.56 -0.63 2.88
N ASP A 361 11.31 -0.84 3.96
CA ASP A 361 11.53 0.16 5.02
C ASP A 361 12.35 1.38 4.54
N ARG A 362 12.84 1.36 3.29
CA ARG A 362 13.56 2.47 2.63
C ARG A 362 12.77 3.09 1.50
N LEU A 363 11.80 2.38 0.96
CA LEU A 363 10.96 2.84 -0.12
C LEU A 363 9.76 3.64 0.39
N ASP A 364 9.33 3.45 1.64
CA ASP A 364 8.15 4.10 2.22
C ASP A 364 8.15 5.63 2.10
N SER A 365 9.24 6.30 2.49
CA SER A 365 9.38 7.75 2.41
C SER A 365 9.53 8.23 0.96
N LEU A 366 10.23 7.46 0.11
CA LEU A 366 10.41 7.74 -1.32
C LEU A 366 9.09 7.64 -2.08
N LEU A 367 8.34 6.55 -1.89
CA LEU A 367 7.08 6.28 -2.57
C LEU A 367 6.01 7.32 -2.19
N ALA A 368 5.93 7.68 -0.91
CA ALA A 368 4.98 8.71 -0.46
C ALA A 368 5.33 10.11 -1.00
N SER A 369 6.63 10.41 -1.16
CA SER A 369 7.10 11.72 -1.61
C SER A 369 7.07 11.87 -3.14
N ALA A 370 7.28 10.80 -3.91
CA ALA A 370 7.47 10.86 -5.36
C ALA A 370 6.31 11.55 -6.12
N PRO A 371 5.02 11.27 -5.87
CA PRO A 371 3.93 11.95 -6.58
C PRO A 371 3.86 13.45 -6.29
N VAL A 372 4.15 13.85 -5.05
CA VAL A 372 4.11 15.25 -4.64
C VAL A 372 5.27 16.03 -5.26
N VAL A 373 6.47 15.43 -5.29
CA VAL A 373 7.62 16.05 -5.95
C VAL A 373 7.39 16.16 -7.45
N TRP A 374 6.94 15.09 -8.10
CA TRP A 374 6.61 15.14 -9.53
C TRP A 374 5.60 16.25 -9.85
N LEU A 375 4.49 16.32 -9.09
CA LEU A 375 3.45 17.32 -9.30
C LEU A 375 3.97 18.75 -9.10
N LEU A 376 4.77 18.99 -8.05
CA LEU A 376 5.31 20.33 -7.78
C LEU A 376 6.34 20.74 -8.82
N LEU A 377 7.19 19.82 -9.28
CA LEU A 377 8.13 20.10 -10.36
C LEU A 377 7.41 20.42 -11.67
N GLU A 378 6.38 19.66 -12.02
CA GLU A 378 5.54 19.92 -13.21
C GLU A 378 4.78 21.25 -13.12
N LEU A 379 4.42 21.68 -11.92
CA LEU A 379 3.76 22.96 -11.70
C LEU A 379 4.72 24.15 -11.80
N TYR A 380 5.99 23.95 -11.46
CA TYR A 380 6.97 25.03 -11.33
C TYR A 380 7.87 25.21 -12.57
N LEU A 381 8.09 24.14 -13.34
CA LEU A 381 9.02 24.05 -14.48
C LEU A 381 8.25 23.58 -15.71
#